data_AF-A0A8T2UYQ9-F1
#
_entry.id   AF-A0A8T2UYQ9-F1
#
_cell.length_a   1.000
_cell.length_b   1.000
_cell.length_c   1.000
_cell.angle_alpha   90.00
_cell.angle_beta   90.00
_cell.angle_gamma   90.00
#
_symmetry.space_group_name_H-M   'P 1'
#
loop_
_entity.id
_entity.type
_entity.pdbx_description
1 polymer ?
#
loop_
_entity_poly.entity_id
_entity_poly.type
_entity_poly.pdbx_seq_one_letter_code
_entity_poly.pdbx_strand_id
1 'polypeptide(L)'
;MGGLGKSNFTDRMEKHSKIYSALAKHNPSGRNVDAKHKTLASEECGCSVQEVEEALYFFEVYKKLGVKMAKTFKSKDELPKTVDGMKKMLEDMSSELDLPQSKISESGQVEPRQTSELGRNAPCSCGSGKKFKRCCGKSI
;
A
#
# COMPACT_ATOMS: atom_id res chain seq x y z
N MET A 1 -23.09 -15.19 2.47
CA MET A 1 -21.63 -15.41 2.31
C MET A 1 -21.11 -14.29 1.42
N GLY A 2 -20.14 -13.49 1.89
CA GLY A 2 -19.63 -12.34 1.16
C GLY A 2 -18.90 -11.39 2.09
N GLY A 3 -17.82 -11.87 2.70
CA GLY A 3 -16.94 -11.01 3.48
C GLY A 3 -16.16 -10.12 2.53
N LEU A 4 -16.55 -8.85 2.42
CA LEU A 4 -15.72 -7.77 1.88
C LEU A 4 -14.55 -7.56 2.85
N GLY A 5 -13.53 -8.41 2.73
CA GLY A 5 -12.29 -8.31 3.48
C GLY A 5 -11.55 -7.06 3.05
N LYS A 6 -11.17 -6.23 4.02
CA LYS A 6 -10.21 -5.14 3.87
C LYS A 6 -8.95 -5.77 3.24
N SER A 7 -8.75 -5.58 1.93
CA SER A 7 -7.63 -6.17 1.23
C SER A 7 -6.34 -5.72 1.89
N ASN A 8 -5.53 -6.67 2.33
CA ASN A 8 -4.25 -6.33 2.93
C ASN A 8 -3.27 -6.01 1.79
N PHE A 9 -2.24 -5.20 2.07
CA PHE A 9 -1.24 -4.80 1.06
C PHE A 9 -0.70 -5.99 0.25
N THR A 10 -0.49 -7.13 0.91
CA THR A 10 -0.05 -8.38 0.29
C THR A 10 -1.01 -8.90 -0.77
N ASP A 11 -2.32 -8.92 -0.51
CA ASP A 11 -3.33 -9.42 -1.45
C ASP A 11 -3.33 -8.60 -2.73
N ARG A 12 -3.21 -7.27 -2.60
CA ARG A 12 -3.09 -6.36 -3.73
C ARG A 12 -1.83 -6.62 -4.54
N MET A 13 -0.69 -6.85 -3.88
CA MET A 13 0.57 -7.16 -4.55
C MET A 13 0.52 -8.51 -5.28
N GLU A 14 -0.09 -9.53 -4.68
CA GLU A 14 -0.30 -10.83 -5.34
C GLU A 14 -1.18 -10.71 -6.57
N LYS A 15 -2.25 -9.92 -6.48
CA LYS A 15 -3.14 -9.63 -7.61
C LYS A 15 -2.40 -8.89 -8.74
N HIS A 16 -1.67 -7.84 -8.41
CA HIS A 16 -0.84 -7.12 -9.39
C HIS A 16 0.21 -8.03 -10.03
N SER A 17 0.85 -8.91 -9.26
CA SER A 17 1.81 -9.89 -9.76
C SER A 17 1.19 -10.81 -10.82
N LYS A 18 -0.03 -11.34 -10.57
CA LYS A 18 -0.77 -12.14 -11.55
C LYS A 18 -1.09 -11.35 -12.81
N ILE A 19 -1.52 -10.09 -12.67
CA ILE A 19 -1.81 -9.20 -13.80
C ILE A 19 -0.55 -8.95 -14.65
N TYR A 20 0.58 -8.63 -14.03
CA TYR A 20 1.83 -8.41 -14.77
C TYR A 20 2.30 -9.68 -15.48
N SER A 21 2.16 -10.84 -14.85
CA SER A 21 2.46 -12.13 -15.47
C SER A 21 1.58 -12.40 -16.69
N ALA A 22 0.28 -12.12 -16.61
CA ALA A 22 -0.64 -12.24 -17.74
C ALA A 22 -0.28 -11.26 -18.87
N LEU A 23 -0.04 -9.98 -18.54
CA LEU A 23 0.41 -8.98 -19.51
C LEU A 23 1.71 -9.38 -20.21
N ALA A 24 2.67 -9.95 -19.48
CA ALA A 24 3.97 -10.34 -20.03
C ALA A 24 3.88 -11.46 -21.08
N LYS A 25 2.84 -12.30 -21.07
CA LYS A 25 2.64 -13.34 -22.09
C LYS A 25 2.25 -12.77 -23.45
N HIS A 26 1.53 -11.66 -23.46
CA HIS A 26 1.08 -10.98 -24.68
C HIS A 26 1.95 -9.77 -25.05
N ASN A 27 2.66 -9.19 -24.07
CA ASN A 27 3.60 -8.09 -24.23
C ASN A 27 4.75 -8.19 -23.22
N PRO A 28 5.80 -9.00 -23.53
CA PRO A 28 6.93 -9.19 -22.64
C PRO A 28 7.70 -7.91 -22.31
N SER A 29 7.62 -6.91 -23.18
CA SER A 29 8.31 -5.64 -23.00
C SER A 29 7.63 -4.71 -22.00
N GLY A 30 6.33 -4.92 -21.73
CA GLY A 30 5.49 -4.02 -20.92
C GLY A 30 5.37 -2.59 -21.48
N ARG A 31 5.81 -2.33 -22.71
CA ARG A 31 5.74 -1.01 -23.37
C ARG A 31 4.48 -0.92 -24.23
N ASN A 32 3.86 0.26 -24.28
CA ASN A 32 2.69 0.55 -25.10
C ASN A 32 1.52 -0.43 -24.87
N VAL A 33 1.16 -0.65 -23.61
CA VAL A 33 0.03 -1.51 -23.22
C VAL A 33 -1.29 -0.84 -23.62
N ASP A 34 -1.81 -1.21 -24.79
CA ASP A 34 -3.08 -0.73 -25.32
C ASP A 34 -4.30 -1.50 -24.77
N ALA A 35 -5.51 -1.14 -25.23
CA ALA A 35 -6.76 -1.75 -24.80
C ALA A 35 -6.81 -3.27 -25.03
N LYS A 36 -6.23 -3.77 -26.14
CA LYS A 36 -6.24 -5.20 -26.47
C LYS A 36 -5.43 -5.99 -25.46
N HIS A 37 -4.25 -5.50 -25.09
CA HIS A 37 -3.42 -6.13 -24.06
C HIS A 37 -4.13 -6.17 -22.71
N LYS A 38 -4.85 -5.10 -22.34
CA LYS A 38 -5.61 -5.04 -21.09
C LYS A 38 -6.73 -6.06 -21.05
N THR A 39 -7.50 -6.19 -22.15
CA THR A 39 -8.58 -7.18 -22.24
C THR A 39 -8.04 -8.61 -22.19
N LEU A 40 -6.98 -8.92 -22.93
CA LEU A 40 -6.36 -10.25 -22.90
C LEU A 40 -5.83 -10.61 -21.51
N ALA A 41 -5.16 -9.66 -20.84
CA ALA A 41 -4.69 -9.88 -19.47
C ALA A 41 -5.85 -10.09 -18.50
N SER A 42 -6.90 -9.27 -18.60
CA SER A 42 -8.14 -9.34 -17.80
C SER A 42 -8.82 -10.71 -17.90
N GLU A 43 -8.98 -11.23 -19.11
CA GLU A 43 -9.53 -12.56 -19.35
C GLU A 43 -8.64 -13.67 -18.77
N GLU A 44 -7.32 -13.54 -18.92
CA GLU A 44 -6.37 -14.56 -18.47
C GLU A 44 -6.18 -14.60 -16.94
N CYS A 45 -6.19 -13.46 -16.25
CA CYS A 45 -6.11 -13.38 -14.79
C CYS A 45 -7.47 -13.64 -14.10
N GLY A 46 -8.57 -13.66 -14.86
CA GLY A 46 -9.93 -13.67 -14.30
C GLY A 46 -10.25 -12.41 -13.47
N CYS A 47 -9.77 -11.26 -13.92
CA CYS A 47 -9.86 -9.97 -13.22
C CYS A 47 -10.46 -8.89 -14.14
N SER A 48 -10.90 -7.75 -13.61
CA SER A 48 -11.53 -6.70 -14.43
C SER A 48 -10.50 -5.83 -15.14
N VAL A 49 -10.89 -5.21 -16.26
CA VAL A 49 -10.02 -4.24 -16.97
C VAL A 49 -9.62 -3.08 -16.05
N GLN A 50 -10.50 -2.65 -15.12
CA GLN A 50 -10.19 -1.62 -14.14
C GLN A 50 -9.05 -2.03 -13.19
N GLU A 51 -9.03 -3.30 -12.77
CA GLU A 51 -7.96 -3.84 -11.93
C GLU A 51 -6.63 -3.93 -12.69
N VAL A 52 -6.69 -4.20 -14.00
CA VAL A 52 -5.50 -4.14 -14.86
C VAL A 52 -4.97 -2.71 -14.97
N GLU A 53 -5.85 -1.72 -15.14
CA GLU A 53 -5.47 -0.30 -15.18
C GLU A 53 -4.91 0.19 -13.85
N GLU A 54 -5.48 -0.26 -12.73
CA GLU A 54 -4.95 0.01 -11.40
C GLU A 54 -3.53 -0.56 -11.24
N ALA A 55 -3.31 -1.81 -11.64
CA ALA A 55 -1.96 -2.40 -11.58
C ALA A 55 -0.97 -1.63 -12.46
N LEU A 56 -1.32 -1.30 -13.70
CA LEU A 56 -0.45 -0.51 -14.59
C LEU A 56 -0.10 0.85 -14.00
N TYR A 57 -1.08 1.51 -13.38
CA TYR A 57 -0.86 2.77 -12.68
C TYR A 57 0.15 2.60 -11.52
N PHE A 58 -0.01 1.57 -10.69
CA PHE A 58 0.94 1.28 -9.61
C PHE A 58 2.33 0.89 -10.13
N PHE A 59 2.42 0.19 -11.26
CA PHE A 59 3.71 -0.13 -11.89
C PHE A 59 4.51 1.14 -12.24
N GLU A 60 3.86 2.15 -12.82
CA GLU A 60 4.50 3.43 -13.12
C GLU A 60 4.96 4.17 -11.87
N VAL A 61 4.11 4.17 -10.84
CA VAL A 61 4.41 4.72 -9.51
C VAL A 61 5.66 4.07 -8.90
N TYR A 62 5.71 2.74 -8.86
CA TYR A 62 6.85 2.00 -8.32
C TYR A 62 8.13 2.25 -9.13
N LYS A 63 8.02 2.34 -10.46
CA LYS A 63 9.16 2.66 -11.32
C LYS A 63 9.71 4.06 -11.04
N LYS A 64 8.84 5.07 -10.89
CA LYS A 64 9.26 6.45 -10.53
C LYS A 64 9.94 6.47 -9.17
N LEU A 65 9.35 5.83 -8.16
CA LEU A 65 9.91 5.70 -6.81
C LEU A 65 11.29 5.02 -6.83
N GLY A 66 11.42 3.89 -7.55
CA GLY A 66 12.68 3.16 -7.65
C GLY A 66 13.79 3.97 -8.33
N VAL A 67 13.48 4.70 -9.40
CA VAL A 67 14.45 5.58 -10.08
C VAL A 67 14.89 6.72 -9.16
N LYS A 68 13.97 7.35 -8.42
CA LYS A 68 14.30 8.43 -7.47
C LYS A 68 15.16 7.92 -6.32
N MET A 69 14.78 6.81 -5.69
CA MET A 69 15.60 6.16 -4.67
C MET A 69 17.01 5.85 -5.20
N ALA A 70 17.12 5.26 -6.39
CA ALA A 70 18.41 4.97 -7.01
C ALA A 70 19.24 6.25 -7.30
N LYS A 71 18.60 7.39 -7.61
CA LYS A 71 19.28 8.68 -7.77
C LYS A 71 19.75 9.24 -6.42
N THR A 72 18.92 9.20 -5.38
CA THR A 72 19.26 9.64 -4.03
C THR A 72 20.44 8.83 -3.46
N PHE A 73 20.51 7.51 -3.71
CA PHE A 73 21.65 6.70 -3.27
C PHE A 73 22.93 6.90 -4.10
N LYS A 74 22.82 7.33 -5.36
CA LYS A 74 23.98 7.61 -6.24
C LYS A 74 24.54 9.01 -6.02
N SER A 75 23.68 9.96 -5.69
CA SER A 75 24.09 11.26 -5.18
C SER A 75 24.67 11.03 -3.78
N LYS A 76 25.82 11.59 -3.45
CA LYS A 76 26.43 11.50 -2.11
C LYS A 76 25.64 12.32 -1.07
N ASP A 77 24.35 12.51 -1.28
CA ASP A 77 23.48 13.24 -0.38
C ASP A 77 23.38 12.48 0.93
N GLU A 78 23.65 13.19 2.03
CA GLU A 78 23.58 12.58 3.35
C GLU A 78 22.13 12.19 3.67
N LEU A 79 21.96 11.02 4.30
CA LEU A 79 20.68 10.62 4.87
C LEU A 79 20.10 11.76 5.72
N PRO A 80 18.78 12.00 5.69
CA PRO A 80 18.17 13.03 6.52
C PRO A 80 18.47 12.75 7.99
N LYS A 81 19.26 13.64 8.62
CA LYS A 81 19.66 13.55 10.04
C LYS A 81 18.62 14.14 10.99
N THR A 82 17.58 14.79 10.44
CA THR A 82 16.55 15.51 11.21
C THR A 82 15.16 15.13 10.75
N VAL A 83 14.17 15.32 11.63
CA VAL A 83 12.74 15.09 11.35
C VAL A 83 12.27 15.99 10.19
N ASP A 84 12.76 17.23 10.11
CA ASP A 84 12.47 18.12 8.98
C ASP A 84 13.01 17.57 7.65
N GLY A 85 14.20 16.96 7.67
CA GLY A 85 14.74 16.25 6.50
C GLY A 85 13.87 15.06 6.11
N MET A 86 13.38 14.28 7.09
CA MET A 86 12.46 13.17 6.83
C MET A 86 11.10 13.65 6.30
N LYS A 87 10.57 14.76 6.84
CA LYS A 87 9.32 15.37 6.40
C LYS A 87 9.42 15.88 4.96
N LYS A 88 10.50 16.58 4.64
CA LYS A 88 10.78 17.06 3.28
C LYS A 88 10.91 15.91 2.30
N MET A 89 11.60 14.83 2.67
CA MET A 89 11.72 13.62 1.86
C MET A 89 10.35 12.96 1.60
N LEU A 90 9.46 12.93 2.60
CA LEU A 90 8.11 12.39 2.46
C LEU A 90 7.22 13.28 1.56
N GLU A 91 7.36 14.60 1.68
CA GLU A 91 6.64 15.59 0.87
C GLU A 91 7.12 15.57 -0.60
N ASP A 92 8.42 15.45 -0.83
CA ASP A 92 9.03 15.28 -2.15
C ASP A 92 8.65 13.91 -2.77
N MET A 93 8.41 12.88 -1.96
CA MET A 93 7.82 11.63 -2.45
C MET A 93 6.34 11.82 -2.78
N SER A 94 5.56 12.48 -1.93
CA SER A 94 4.12 12.66 -2.15
C SER A 94 3.78 13.57 -3.33
N SER A 95 4.58 14.62 -3.59
CA SER A 95 4.33 15.61 -4.63
C SER A 95 4.65 15.12 -6.04
N GLU A 96 5.72 14.34 -6.22
CA GLU A 96 6.09 13.79 -7.54
C GLU A 96 5.27 12.57 -7.94
N LEU A 97 4.58 11.97 -6.98
CA LEU A 97 3.87 10.73 -7.19
C LEU A 97 2.51 10.91 -7.88
N ASP A 98 1.98 12.13 -7.98
CA ASP A 98 0.66 12.47 -8.57
C ASP A 98 -0.44 11.48 -8.16
N LEU A 99 -0.31 10.97 -6.93
CA LEU A 99 -1.10 9.86 -6.44
C LEU A 99 -2.35 10.42 -5.78
N PRO A 100 -3.55 9.96 -6.18
CA PRO A 100 -4.73 10.17 -5.35
C PRO A 100 -4.42 9.56 -3.98
N GLN A 101 -4.44 10.38 -2.93
CA GLN A 101 -4.22 9.90 -1.55
C GLN A 101 -5.09 8.68 -1.24
N SER A 102 -6.28 8.60 -1.86
CA SER A 102 -7.24 7.50 -1.76
C SER A 102 -6.74 6.13 -2.25
N LYS A 103 -5.72 6.06 -3.14
CA LYS A 103 -5.21 4.78 -3.66
C LYS A 103 -4.01 4.24 -2.88
N ILE A 104 -3.21 5.12 -2.27
CA ILE A 104 -2.02 4.71 -1.50
C ILE A 104 -2.39 4.33 -0.06
N SER A 105 -3.45 4.92 0.49
CA SER A 105 -3.78 4.89 1.92
C SER A 105 -4.20 3.53 2.50
N GLU A 106 -4.10 2.43 1.75
CA GLU A 106 -4.40 1.07 2.23
C GLU A 106 -3.17 0.27 2.69
N SER A 107 -1.98 0.91 2.74
CA SER A 107 -0.78 0.25 3.29
C SER A 107 -0.05 1.19 4.22
N GLY A 108 -0.37 1.11 5.52
CA GLY A 108 0.47 1.75 6.54
C GLY A 108 -0.24 2.52 7.63
N GLN A 109 -1.58 2.44 7.78
CA GLN A 109 -2.15 2.66 9.11
C GLN A 109 -1.80 1.44 9.98
N VAL A 110 -0.57 1.42 10.52
CA VAL A 110 -0.47 0.99 11.90
C VAL A 110 -1.27 2.05 12.64
N GLU A 111 -2.56 1.78 12.83
CA GLU A 111 -3.37 2.53 13.78
C GLU A 111 -2.48 2.73 15.00
N PRO A 112 -2.14 3.97 15.40
CA PRO A 112 -1.44 4.16 16.66
C PRO A 112 -2.28 3.37 17.64
N ARG A 113 -1.70 2.31 18.23
CA ARG A 113 -2.42 1.38 19.09
C ARG A 113 -3.18 2.31 20.02
N GLN A 114 -4.50 2.40 19.86
CA GLN A 114 -5.25 3.32 20.66
C GLN A 114 -5.18 2.70 22.05
N THR A 115 -4.14 3.02 22.79
CA THR A 115 -4.24 3.29 24.21
C THR A 115 -5.09 4.54 24.28
N SER A 116 -6.36 4.35 23.92
CA SER A 116 -7.45 5.12 24.46
C SER A 116 -7.09 5.30 25.92
N GLU A 117 -7.14 6.53 26.41
CA GLU A 117 -7.07 6.85 27.83
C GLU A 117 -8.29 6.26 28.58
N LEU A 118 -8.74 5.04 28.21
CA LEU A 118 -9.54 4.15 29.00
C LEU A 118 -8.73 3.89 30.26
N GLY A 119 -9.06 4.65 31.31
CA GLY A 119 -8.47 4.49 32.62
C GLY A 119 -8.45 3.00 32.98
N ARG A 120 -7.35 2.52 33.57
CA ARG A 120 -7.09 1.08 33.85
C ARG A 120 -8.25 0.33 34.53
N ASN A 121 -9.18 1.04 35.18
CA ASN A 121 -10.37 0.50 35.84
C ASN A 121 -11.65 0.45 34.98
N ALA A 122 -11.68 1.04 33.78
CA ALA A 122 -12.83 1.04 32.88
C ALA A 122 -13.15 -0.37 32.36
N PRO A 123 -14.41 -0.65 31.96
CA PRO A 123 -14.76 -1.91 31.29
C PRO A 123 -13.96 -2.08 29.99
N CYS A 124 -13.52 -3.31 29.72
CA CYS A 124 -12.68 -3.63 28.58
C CYS A 124 -13.50 -3.69 27.28
N SER A 125 -13.07 -2.95 26.26
CA SER A 125 -13.74 -2.84 24.96
C SER A 125 -13.79 -4.13 24.14
N CYS A 126 -13.06 -5.18 24.55
CA CYS A 126 -13.09 -6.49 23.91
C CYS A 126 -14.33 -7.33 24.24
N GLY A 127 -15.33 -6.77 24.94
CA GLY A 127 -16.59 -7.46 25.26
C GLY A 127 -16.49 -8.51 26.37
N SER A 128 -15.39 -8.57 27.12
CA SER A 128 -15.19 -9.61 28.16
C SER A 128 -15.91 -9.32 29.49
N GLY A 129 -16.47 -8.13 29.67
CA GLY A 129 -17.04 -7.66 30.94
C GLY A 129 -16.01 -7.38 32.05
N LYS A 130 -14.71 -7.57 31.80
CA LYS A 130 -13.63 -7.35 32.78
C LYS A 130 -13.12 -5.90 32.72
N LYS A 131 -12.48 -5.43 33.80
CA LYS A 131 -11.75 -4.13 33.78
C LYS A 131 -10.53 -4.20 32.86
N PHE A 132 -10.20 -3.12 32.16
CA PHE A 132 -9.11 -3.06 31.17
C PHE A 132 -7.78 -3.62 31.72
N LYS A 133 -7.36 -3.22 32.93
CA LYS A 133 -6.13 -3.72 33.58
C LYS A 133 -6.09 -5.23 33.88
N ARG A 134 -7.24 -5.91 33.86
CA ARG A 134 -7.37 -7.36 34.10
C ARG A 134 -7.64 -8.14 32.82
N CYS A 135 -7.65 -7.48 31.65
CA CYS A 135 -7.93 -8.08 30.36
C CYS A 135 -6.88 -7.63 29.34
N CYS A 136 -7.25 -6.87 28.30
CA CYS A 136 -6.32 -6.44 27.24
C CYS A 136 -5.16 -5.57 27.75
N GLY A 137 -5.32 -4.89 28.88
CA GLY A 137 -4.27 -4.09 29.53
C GLY A 137 -3.42 -4.85 30.55
N LYS A 138 -3.46 -6.19 30.58
CA LYS A 138 -2.68 -6.99 31.55
C LYS A 138 -1.17 -6.98 31.24
N SER A 139 -0.80 -6.65 30.01
CA SER A 139 0.58 -6.64 29.50
C SER A 139 0.99 -5.26 28.98
N ILE A 140 0.26 -4.21 29.38
CA ILE A 140 0.51 -2.79 29.10
C ILE A 140 0.68 -2.07 30.44
#